data_AF-A0A672LAE1-F1
#
_entry.id   AF-A0A672LAE1-F1
#
_cell.length_a   1.000
_cell.length_b   1.000
_cell.length_c   1.000
_cell.angle_alpha   90.00
_cell.angle_beta   90.00
_cell.angle_gamma   90.00
#
_symmetry.space_group_name_H-M   'P 1'
#
loop_
_entity.id
_entity.type
_entity.pdbx_description
1 polymer ?
#
loop_
_entity_poly.entity_id
_entity_poly.type
_entity_poly.pdbx_seq_one_letter_code
_entity_poly.pdbx_strand_id
1 'polypeptide(L)'
;MYLSDKSNYPLLKTLLDSLQQDLRFFIDPPDGTKEHPATTCLELMLSHPNLSSGMYYIDPNQGSPADALLVYCNFSAGGQTCLPPLQPQIPMKSWLKDTMPDSFTWLSAIDGGFQFDYMETGVVQMRFLRLNSKFVKQNITFSCQPNSHQGSNERDIKFLADSRRQSFLGTLLDCEPVGSPHTGPRESVFQFETEDLELLPIRDLALFGHSDTTEQFEFTVGQVCFS
;
A
#
# COMPACT_ATOMS: atom_id res chain seq x y z
N MET A 1 5.14 -53.57 -39.39
CA MET A 1 4.95 -53.16 -37.98
C MET A 1 4.08 -51.92 -37.99
N TYR A 2 2.82 -52.03 -37.58
CA TYR A 2 1.92 -50.88 -37.45
C TYR A 2 2.29 -50.12 -36.17
N LEU A 3 2.90 -48.94 -36.31
CA LEU A 3 2.97 -47.96 -35.23
C LEU A 3 1.55 -47.46 -35.02
N SER A 4 0.98 -47.82 -33.87
CA SER A 4 -0.32 -47.34 -33.42
C SER A 4 -0.19 -45.84 -33.09
N ASP A 5 -0.47 -44.96 -34.05
CA ASP A 5 -0.78 -43.53 -33.86
C ASP A 5 -2.10 -43.39 -33.09
N LYS A 6 -2.11 -43.83 -31.83
CA LYS A 6 -3.23 -43.55 -30.94
C LYS A 6 -3.08 -42.12 -30.47
N SER A 7 -4.05 -41.29 -30.85
CA SER A 7 -4.17 -39.92 -30.34
C SER A 7 -4.07 -39.93 -28.82
N ASN A 8 -3.20 -39.08 -28.28
CA ASN A 8 -3.02 -38.94 -26.84
C ASN A 8 -4.23 -38.19 -26.25
N TYR A 9 -5.32 -38.91 -26.02
CA TYR A 9 -6.58 -38.36 -25.50
C TYR A 9 -6.41 -37.54 -24.21
N PRO A 10 -5.56 -37.92 -23.23
CA PRO A 10 -5.25 -37.07 -22.09
C PRO A 10 -4.68 -35.71 -22.48
N LEU A 11 -3.71 -35.68 -23.40
CA LEU A 11 -3.13 -34.43 -23.90
C LEU A 11 -4.16 -33.60 -24.67
N LEU A 12 -4.95 -34.24 -25.53
CA LEU A 12 -6.00 -33.57 -26.31
C LEU A 12 -7.06 -32.94 -25.40
N LYS A 13 -7.44 -33.64 -24.33
CA LYS A 13 -8.38 -33.14 -23.32
C LYS A 13 -7.79 -31.94 -22.58
N THR A 14 -6.54 -32.04 -22.12
CA THR A 14 -5.86 -30.93 -21.42
C THR A 14 -5.79 -29.67 -22.30
N LEU A 15 -5.47 -29.83 -23.58
CA LEU A 15 -5.44 -28.73 -24.55
C LEU A 15 -6.83 -28.13 -24.80
N LEU A 16 -7.86 -28.97 -24.88
CA LEU A 16 -9.24 -28.50 -25.08
C LEU A 16 -9.76 -27.76 -23.84
N ASP A 17 -9.45 -28.25 -22.64
CA ASP A 17 -9.81 -27.61 -21.38
C ASP A 17 -9.11 -26.24 -21.25
N SER A 18 -7.83 -26.16 -21.63
CA SER A 18 -7.08 -24.90 -21.71
C SER A 18 -7.72 -23.91 -22.69
N LEU A 19 -8.04 -24.35 -23.92
CA LEU A 19 -8.69 -23.50 -24.92
C LEU A 19 -10.07 -23.02 -24.48
N GLN A 20 -10.84 -23.87 -23.80
CA GLN A 20 -12.13 -23.47 -23.24
C GLN A 20 -11.98 -22.43 -22.14
N GLN A 21 -10.94 -22.53 -21.32
CA GLN A 21 -10.65 -21.56 -20.28
C GLN A 21 -10.24 -20.20 -20.89
N ASP A 22 -9.36 -20.22 -21.89
CA ASP A 22 -8.96 -19.00 -22.63
C ASP A 22 -10.16 -18.32 -23.28
N LEU A 23 -11.05 -19.09 -23.93
CA LEU A 23 -12.26 -18.56 -24.56
C LEU A 23 -13.23 -17.95 -23.54
N ARG A 24 -13.32 -18.47 -22.32
CA ARG A 24 -14.19 -17.90 -21.29
C ARG A 24 -13.78 -16.48 -20.92
N PHE A 25 -12.49 -16.19 -20.81
CA PHE A 25 -12.02 -14.82 -20.52
C PHE A 25 -12.43 -13.81 -21.60
N PHE A 26 -12.58 -14.25 -22.86
CA PHE A 26 -13.07 -13.38 -23.94
C PHE A 26 -14.60 -13.24 -23.97
N ILE A 27 -15.32 -14.28 -23.56
CA ILE A 27 -16.79 -14.29 -23.57
C ILE A 27 -17.35 -13.59 -22.33
N ASP A 28 -16.68 -13.75 -21.19
CA ASP A 28 -17.09 -13.26 -19.88
C ASP A 28 -15.84 -12.76 -19.12
N PRO A 29 -15.35 -11.55 -19.46
CA PRO A 29 -14.17 -10.98 -18.82
C PRO A 29 -14.42 -10.68 -17.33
N PRO A 30 -13.36 -10.64 -16.50
CA PRO A 30 -13.52 -10.39 -15.07
C PRO A 30 -14.08 -8.99 -14.81
N ASP A 31 -15.14 -8.92 -14.00
CA ASP A 31 -15.89 -7.70 -13.72
C ASP A 31 -15.44 -6.98 -12.43
N GLY A 32 -14.48 -7.58 -11.70
CA GLY A 32 -13.96 -7.04 -10.45
C GLY A 32 -14.86 -7.29 -9.24
N THR A 33 -15.83 -8.19 -9.36
CA THR A 33 -16.59 -8.74 -8.21
C THR A 33 -15.76 -9.77 -7.45
N LYS A 34 -16.20 -10.14 -6.24
CA LYS A 34 -15.51 -11.16 -5.44
C LYS A 34 -15.53 -12.53 -6.12
N GLU A 35 -16.58 -12.80 -6.88
CA GLU A 35 -16.79 -14.04 -7.62
C GLU A 35 -15.94 -14.08 -8.91
N HIS A 36 -15.77 -12.94 -9.58
CA HIS A 36 -14.99 -12.80 -10.81
C HIS A 36 -13.96 -11.65 -10.70
N PRO A 37 -12.96 -11.79 -9.81
CA PRO A 37 -11.93 -10.78 -9.66
C PRO A 37 -11.03 -10.73 -10.91
N ALA A 38 -10.50 -9.54 -11.22
CA ALA A 38 -9.45 -9.40 -12.25
C ALA A 38 -8.06 -9.67 -11.65
N THR A 39 -7.03 -9.98 -12.44
CA THR A 39 -5.66 -10.15 -11.90
C THR A 39 -5.12 -8.82 -11.33
N THR A 40 -5.43 -7.71 -12.01
CA THR A 40 -5.02 -6.36 -11.61
C THR A 40 -6.09 -5.32 -11.97
N CYS A 41 -6.03 -4.13 -11.37
CA CYS A 41 -6.86 -3.00 -11.79
C CYS A 41 -6.60 -2.57 -13.24
N LEU A 42 -5.39 -2.79 -13.78
CA LEU A 42 -5.08 -2.50 -15.17
C LEU A 42 -5.84 -3.45 -16.11
N GLU A 43 -5.86 -4.75 -15.81
CA GLU A 43 -6.67 -5.72 -16.57
C GLU A 43 -8.15 -5.33 -16.53
N LEU A 44 -8.68 -5.02 -15.35
CA LEU A 44 -10.07 -4.61 -15.18
C LEU A 44 -10.41 -3.37 -16.02
N MET A 45 -9.51 -2.38 -16.05
CA MET A 45 -9.66 -1.16 -16.86
C MET A 45 -9.70 -1.46 -18.36
N LEU A 46 -8.85 -2.39 -18.84
CA LEU A 46 -8.78 -2.77 -20.25
C LEU A 46 -10.01 -3.57 -20.67
N SER A 47 -10.49 -4.46 -19.80
CA SER A 47 -11.68 -5.28 -20.03
C SER A 47 -12.98 -4.47 -19.95
N HIS A 48 -13.03 -3.49 -19.05
CA HIS A 48 -14.21 -2.66 -18.82
C HIS A 48 -13.89 -1.15 -18.78
N PRO A 49 -13.64 -0.51 -19.94
CA PRO A 49 -13.18 0.89 -20.01
C PRO A 49 -14.15 1.95 -19.46
N ASN A 50 -15.42 1.59 -19.25
CA ASN A 50 -16.45 2.49 -18.74
C ASN A 50 -16.56 2.48 -17.21
N LEU A 51 -15.80 1.61 -16.51
CA LEU A 51 -15.80 1.61 -15.06
C LEU A 51 -15.15 2.88 -14.50
N SER A 52 -15.69 3.36 -13.39
CA SER A 52 -15.12 4.47 -12.62
C SER A 52 -14.17 3.96 -11.55
N SER A 53 -13.15 4.78 -11.20
CA SER A 53 -12.27 4.49 -10.06
C SER A 53 -13.09 4.19 -8.80
N GLY A 54 -12.66 3.20 -8.02
CA GLY A 54 -13.45 2.70 -6.89
C GLY A 54 -12.88 1.42 -6.30
N MET A 55 -13.65 0.81 -5.40
CA MET A 55 -13.27 -0.45 -4.75
C MET A 55 -13.69 -1.64 -5.61
N TYR A 56 -12.73 -2.53 -5.91
CA TYR A 56 -12.93 -3.75 -6.70
C TYR A 56 -12.14 -4.91 -6.10
N TYR A 57 -12.53 -6.14 -6.42
CA TYR A 57 -11.76 -7.32 -6.10
C TYR A 57 -10.77 -7.65 -7.20
N ILE A 58 -9.54 -7.95 -6.81
CA ILE A 58 -8.50 -8.48 -7.69
C ILE A 58 -7.88 -9.75 -7.12
N ASP A 59 -7.33 -10.60 -7.98
CA ASP A 59 -6.69 -11.85 -7.61
C ASP A 59 -5.33 -12.01 -8.32
N PRO A 60 -4.26 -11.31 -7.85
CA PRO A 60 -2.97 -11.30 -8.51
C PRO A 60 -2.32 -12.68 -8.68
N ASN A 61 -2.46 -13.59 -7.71
CA ASN A 61 -1.92 -14.95 -7.78
C ASN A 61 -2.78 -15.90 -8.64
N GLN A 62 -3.98 -15.47 -9.02
CA GLN A 62 -4.99 -16.26 -9.73
C GLN A 62 -5.37 -17.55 -8.96
N GLY A 63 -6.11 -18.42 -9.65
CA GLY A 63 -6.49 -19.71 -9.10
C GLY A 63 -7.83 -19.63 -8.38
N SER A 64 -7.82 -19.65 -7.04
CA SER A 64 -9.07 -19.60 -6.28
C SER A 64 -9.42 -18.15 -5.97
N PRO A 65 -10.62 -17.66 -6.33
CA PRO A 65 -11.01 -16.28 -6.00
C PRO A 65 -11.30 -16.08 -4.49
N ALA A 66 -11.17 -17.13 -3.67
CA ALA A 66 -11.47 -17.08 -2.24
C ALA A 66 -10.50 -16.19 -1.45
N ASP A 67 -9.26 -16.05 -1.90
CA ASP A 67 -8.22 -15.18 -1.33
C ASP A 67 -8.02 -13.87 -2.13
N ALA A 68 -8.99 -13.50 -2.97
CA ALA A 68 -8.99 -12.23 -3.69
C ALA A 68 -8.97 -11.02 -2.74
N LEU A 69 -8.29 -9.97 -3.20
CA LEU A 69 -8.04 -8.73 -2.49
C LEU A 69 -9.05 -7.67 -2.86
N LEU A 70 -9.67 -7.04 -1.86
CA LEU A 70 -10.44 -5.82 -2.06
C LEU A 70 -9.49 -4.61 -2.09
N VAL A 71 -9.42 -3.93 -3.24
CA VAL A 71 -8.47 -2.84 -3.51
C VAL A 71 -9.19 -1.62 -4.09
N TYR A 72 -8.55 -0.45 -4.02
CA TYR A 72 -8.97 0.72 -4.77
C TYR A 72 -8.30 0.74 -6.14
N CYS A 73 -9.08 0.64 -7.21
CA CYS A 73 -8.59 0.82 -8.57
C CYS A 73 -8.68 2.29 -8.98
N ASN A 74 -7.53 2.88 -9.34
CA ASN A 74 -7.47 4.24 -9.86
C ASN A 74 -7.33 4.23 -11.40
N PHE A 75 -8.48 4.16 -12.09
CA PHE A 75 -8.52 4.14 -13.56
C PHE A 75 -8.10 5.49 -14.18
N SER A 76 -8.36 6.60 -13.49
CA SER A 76 -7.87 7.92 -13.91
C SER A 76 -6.34 8.03 -13.91
N ALA A 77 -5.65 7.16 -13.16
CA ALA A 77 -4.20 7.09 -13.10
C ALA A 77 -3.64 5.86 -13.85
N GLY A 78 -4.33 5.40 -14.89
CA GLY A 78 -3.84 4.30 -15.75
C GLY A 78 -4.05 2.90 -15.14
N GLY A 79 -5.01 2.74 -14.24
CA GLY A 79 -5.35 1.43 -13.67
C GLY A 79 -4.48 1.03 -12.49
N GLN A 80 -4.01 2.00 -11.68
CA GLN A 80 -3.20 1.68 -10.50
C GLN A 80 -4.01 0.84 -9.50
N THR A 81 -3.35 -0.15 -8.93
CA THR A 81 -3.90 -1.00 -7.87
C THR A 81 -3.46 -0.46 -6.52
N CYS A 82 -4.40 0.07 -5.74
CA CYS A 82 -4.09 0.72 -4.46
C CYS A 82 -4.65 -0.04 -3.27
N LEU A 83 -3.81 -0.29 -2.28
CA LEU A 83 -4.13 -1.03 -1.06
C LEU A 83 -4.26 -0.06 0.10
N PRO A 84 -5.45 0.10 0.70
CA PRO A 84 -5.62 0.92 1.88
C PRO A 84 -4.96 0.25 3.10
N PRO A 85 -4.36 1.03 4.02
CA PRO A 85 -3.94 0.47 5.31
C PRO A 85 -5.17 0.08 6.14
N LEU A 86 -5.05 -0.97 6.95
CA LEU A 86 -6.10 -1.38 7.90
C LEU A 86 -6.34 -0.31 8.98
N GLN A 87 -5.29 0.42 9.35
CA GLN A 87 -5.32 1.52 10.32
C GLN A 87 -4.65 2.75 9.72
N PRO A 88 -5.40 3.63 9.03
CA PRO A 88 -4.83 4.81 8.37
C PRO A 88 -4.41 5.92 9.34
N GLN A 89 -5.03 6.03 10.51
CA GLN A 89 -4.77 7.11 11.47
C GLN A 89 -3.98 6.62 12.68
N ILE A 90 -2.95 7.36 13.07
CA ILE A 90 -2.11 7.04 14.22
C ILE A 90 -2.57 7.87 15.43
N PRO A 91 -3.06 7.22 16.52
CA PRO A 91 -3.63 7.94 17.65
C PRO A 91 -2.58 8.77 18.41
N MET A 92 -2.90 10.05 18.63
CA MET A 92 -1.98 11.11 19.09
C MET A 92 -1.40 10.97 20.51
N LYS A 93 -2.00 10.17 21.40
CA LYS A 93 -1.95 10.43 22.86
C LYS A 93 -0.79 9.82 23.65
N SER A 94 -0.04 8.86 23.10
CA SER A 94 1.01 8.14 23.86
C SER A 94 2.43 8.29 23.29
N TRP A 95 2.60 8.75 22.05
CA TRP A 95 3.90 8.61 21.38
C TRP A 95 5.03 9.47 21.96
N LEU A 96 4.72 10.68 22.45
CA LEU A 96 5.74 11.62 22.92
C LEU A 96 6.19 11.40 24.37
N LYS A 97 5.44 10.64 25.15
CA LYS A 97 5.80 10.40 26.56
C LYS A 97 6.87 9.33 26.72
N ASP A 98 6.95 8.41 25.75
CA ASP A 98 7.83 7.25 25.78
C ASP A 98 9.05 7.42 24.85
N THR A 99 9.17 8.56 24.15
CA THR A 99 10.35 8.85 23.32
C THR A 99 11.58 9.08 24.18
N MET A 100 12.61 8.26 23.95
CA MET A 100 13.92 8.42 24.59
C MET A 100 14.67 9.60 23.94
N PRO A 101 15.19 10.56 24.72
CA PRO A 101 15.98 11.68 24.20
C PRO A 101 17.17 11.19 23.36
N ASP A 102 17.52 11.96 22.32
CA ASP A 102 18.69 11.71 21.46
C ASP A 102 18.69 10.34 20.77
N SER A 103 17.52 9.74 20.54
CA SER A 103 17.40 8.45 19.89
C SER A 103 16.11 8.31 19.08
N PHE A 104 16.12 7.37 18.13
CA PHE A 104 14.91 7.02 17.37
C PHE A 104 14.02 6.08 18.18
N THR A 105 12.74 6.44 18.30
CA THR A 105 11.72 5.58 18.93
C THR A 105 10.68 5.18 17.87
N TRP A 106 10.61 3.89 17.58
CA TRP A 106 9.62 3.32 16.66
C TRP A 106 8.21 3.39 17.25
N LEU A 107 7.21 3.65 16.40
CA LEU A 107 5.82 3.60 16.82
C LEU A 107 5.46 2.21 17.35
N SER A 108 5.93 1.13 16.73
CA SER A 108 5.64 -0.21 17.26
C SER A 108 6.28 -0.54 18.62
N ALA A 109 7.22 0.28 19.10
CA ALA A 109 7.91 0.07 20.37
C ALA A 109 7.26 0.76 21.58
N ILE A 110 6.33 1.69 21.34
CA ILE A 110 5.60 2.40 22.41
C ILE A 110 4.34 1.65 22.85
N ASP A 111 3.81 1.99 24.02
CA ASP A 111 2.55 1.40 24.50
C ASP A 111 1.36 1.81 23.62
N GLY A 112 0.58 0.80 23.20
CA GLY A 112 -0.48 0.96 22.20
C GLY A 112 0.00 1.22 20.77
N GLY A 113 1.31 1.14 20.52
CA GLY A 113 1.92 1.24 19.21
C GLY A 113 1.66 0.02 18.32
N PHE A 114 1.76 0.20 17.01
CA PHE A 114 1.55 -0.87 16.03
C PHE A 114 2.37 -0.64 14.76
N GLN A 115 2.59 -1.73 14.00
CA GLN A 115 3.10 -1.68 12.64
C GLN A 115 1.94 -1.54 11.64
N PHE A 116 2.18 -0.88 10.53
CA PHE A 116 1.19 -0.70 9.48
C PHE A 116 0.96 -2.01 8.72
N ASP A 117 -0.30 -2.39 8.65
CA ASP A 117 -0.75 -3.51 7.84
C ASP A 117 -1.73 -3.04 6.76
N TYR A 118 -1.70 -3.71 5.63
CA TYR A 118 -2.41 -3.36 4.39
C TYR A 118 -3.24 -4.52 3.85
N MET A 119 -3.04 -5.73 4.39
CA MET A 119 -3.71 -6.93 3.89
C MET A 119 -3.96 -7.92 5.02
N GLU A 120 -5.16 -8.47 5.08
CA GLU A 120 -5.46 -9.60 5.96
C GLU A 120 -4.98 -10.95 5.39
N THR A 121 -4.78 -11.07 4.06
CA THR A 121 -4.83 -12.38 3.37
C THR A 121 -3.53 -12.90 2.71
N GLY A 122 -2.41 -12.19 2.79
CA GLY A 122 -1.10 -12.86 2.79
C GLY A 122 -0.06 -12.52 1.70
N VAL A 123 1.19 -12.86 2.04
CA VAL A 123 2.43 -12.53 1.32
C VAL A 123 2.45 -12.97 -0.14
N VAL A 124 1.69 -14.02 -0.50
CA VAL A 124 1.64 -14.53 -1.88
C VAL A 124 1.00 -13.51 -2.82
N GLN A 125 -0.15 -12.94 -2.43
CA GLN A 125 -0.81 -11.94 -3.26
C GLN A 125 0.07 -10.71 -3.49
N MET A 126 0.77 -10.24 -2.45
CA MET A 126 1.74 -9.15 -2.58
C MET A 126 2.88 -9.48 -3.56
N ARG A 127 3.40 -10.70 -3.55
CA ARG A 127 4.46 -11.11 -4.49
C ARG A 127 3.97 -11.03 -5.93
N PHE A 128 2.78 -11.55 -6.21
CA PHE A 128 2.22 -11.50 -7.56
C PHE A 128 1.83 -10.08 -7.98
N LEU A 129 1.32 -9.26 -7.06
CA LEU A 129 1.05 -7.86 -7.36
C LEU A 129 2.33 -7.11 -7.76
N ARG A 130 3.44 -7.36 -7.04
CA ARG A 130 4.76 -6.83 -7.40
C ARG A 130 5.23 -7.32 -8.78
N LEU A 131 5.10 -8.62 -9.06
CA LEU A 131 5.48 -9.18 -10.37
C LEU A 131 4.69 -8.56 -11.53
N ASN A 132 3.46 -8.15 -11.28
CA ASN A 132 2.58 -7.49 -12.26
C ASN A 132 2.72 -5.96 -12.28
N SER A 133 3.73 -5.40 -11.64
CA SER A 133 3.94 -3.95 -11.51
C SER A 133 5.36 -3.55 -11.90
N LYS A 134 5.53 -2.27 -12.24
CA LYS A 134 6.81 -1.62 -12.57
C LYS A 134 7.24 -0.62 -11.53
N PHE A 135 6.29 0.09 -10.92
CA PHE A 135 6.59 1.06 -9.87
C PHE A 135 5.54 0.98 -8.75
N VAL A 136 5.97 1.43 -7.57
CA VAL A 136 5.11 1.53 -6.39
C VAL A 136 5.25 2.91 -5.78
N LYS A 137 4.14 3.46 -5.31
CA LYS A 137 4.12 4.73 -4.60
C LYS A 137 3.26 4.68 -3.35
N GLN A 138 3.61 5.52 -2.38
CA GLN A 138 2.84 5.68 -1.16
C GLN A 138 3.11 7.06 -0.57
N ASN A 139 2.10 7.62 0.10
CA ASN A 139 2.23 8.87 0.83
C ASN A 139 1.96 8.67 2.31
N ILE A 140 2.65 9.44 3.16
CA ILE A 140 2.32 9.59 4.58
C ILE A 140 2.19 11.08 4.86
N THR A 141 1.06 11.49 5.43
CA THR A 141 0.78 12.88 5.76
C THR A 141 1.05 13.10 7.24
N PHE A 142 1.78 14.18 7.56
CA PHE A 142 1.97 14.70 8.90
C PHE A 142 1.10 15.95 9.05
N SER A 143 0.29 16.01 10.11
CA SER A 143 -0.66 17.10 10.35
C SER A 143 -0.55 17.64 11.78
N CYS A 144 -0.43 18.96 11.89
CA CYS A 144 -0.52 19.67 13.15
C CYS A 144 -1.99 19.86 13.55
N GLN A 145 -2.25 19.87 14.86
CA GLN A 145 -3.57 20.14 15.41
C GLN A 145 -4.17 21.48 14.91
N PRO A 146 -5.51 21.66 14.93
CA PRO A 146 -6.19 22.84 14.40
C PRO A 146 -5.65 24.20 14.83
N ASN A 147 -5.08 24.30 16.03
CA ASN A 147 -4.53 25.53 16.60
C ASN A 147 -2.99 25.57 16.61
N SER A 148 -2.36 24.86 15.65
CA SER A 148 -0.91 24.82 15.49
C SER A 148 -0.54 24.71 14.00
N HIS A 149 0.70 25.05 13.69
CA HIS A 149 1.28 25.00 12.35
C HIS A 149 2.72 24.53 12.41
N GLN A 150 3.26 24.09 11.28
CA GLN A 150 4.66 23.69 11.20
C GLN A 150 5.56 24.90 11.43
N GLY A 151 6.46 24.75 12.39
CA GLY A 151 7.39 25.77 12.84
C GLY A 151 8.69 25.77 12.05
N SER A 152 9.77 26.08 12.77
CA SER A 152 11.14 26.08 12.23
C SER A 152 12.04 24.98 12.80
N ASN A 153 11.62 24.33 13.89
CA ASN A 153 12.38 23.26 14.53
C ASN A 153 12.29 21.98 13.69
N GLU A 154 13.44 21.55 13.17
CA GLU A 154 13.57 20.31 12.41
C GLU A 154 13.70 19.10 13.34
N ARG A 155 13.04 18.01 12.96
CA ARG A 155 13.13 16.72 13.62
C ARG A 155 13.31 15.61 12.60
N ASP A 156 14.28 14.73 12.87
CA ASP A 156 14.52 13.57 12.04
C ASP A 156 13.43 12.51 12.23
N ILE A 157 13.05 11.89 11.11
CA ILE A 157 12.08 10.80 11.05
C ILE A 157 12.60 9.66 10.16
N LYS A 158 12.29 8.44 10.56
CA LYS A 158 12.53 7.21 9.79
C LYS A 158 11.22 6.56 9.42
N PHE A 159 11.20 5.93 8.24
CA PHE A 159 10.08 5.11 7.78
C PHE A 159 10.59 3.72 7.43
N LEU A 160 10.10 2.67 8.10
CA LEU A 160 10.52 1.30 7.87
C LEU A 160 9.95 0.79 6.54
N ALA A 161 10.82 0.34 5.64
CA ALA A 161 10.42 -0.25 4.37
C ALA A 161 9.80 -1.66 4.54
N ASP A 162 9.08 -2.15 3.53
CA ASP A 162 8.47 -3.49 3.57
C ASP A 162 9.50 -4.61 3.74
N SER A 163 10.70 -4.44 3.18
CA SER A 163 11.82 -5.38 3.34
C SER A 163 12.31 -5.53 4.79
N ARG A 164 11.93 -4.61 5.69
CA ARG A 164 12.36 -4.52 7.11
C ARG A 164 13.87 -4.45 7.33
N ARG A 165 14.66 -4.26 6.26
CA ARG A 165 16.13 -4.18 6.31
C ARG A 165 16.64 -2.75 6.19
N GLN A 166 15.80 -1.86 5.67
CA GLN A 166 16.16 -0.47 5.42
C GLN A 166 15.03 0.46 5.84
N SER A 167 15.38 1.73 5.97
CA SER A 167 14.43 2.80 6.27
C SER A 167 14.70 3.98 5.36
N PHE A 168 13.63 4.65 4.96
CA PHE A 168 13.72 5.97 4.38
C PHE A 168 13.97 6.98 5.50
N LEU A 169 14.80 7.98 5.23
CA LEU A 169 15.04 9.11 6.11
C LEU A 169 14.27 10.31 5.61
N GLY A 170 13.73 11.09 6.54
CA GLY A 170 13.11 12.36 6.28
C GLY A 170 13.32 13.32 7.43
N THR A 171 12.89 14.55 7.21
CA THR A 171 12.89 15.61 8.21
C THR A 171 11.49 16.20 8.24
N LEU A 172 10.95 16.40 9.45
CA LEU A 172 9.71 17.11 9.68
C LEU A 172 9.96 18.40 10.44
N LEU A 173 9.00 19.31 10.39
CA LEU A 173 9.00 20.54 11.19
C LEU A 173 7.99 20.38 12.32
N ASP A 174 8.43 20.60 13.56
CA ASP A 174 7.59 20.48 14.75
C ASP A 174 6.44 21.50 14.74
N CYS A 175 5.39 21.24 15.53
CA CYS A 175 4.13 21.96 15.45
C CYS A 175 4.05 23.12 16.46
N GLU A 176 4.41 24.32 16.04
CA GLU A 176 4.31 25.52 16.87
C GLU A 176 2.86 26.03 17.02
N PRO A 177 2.51 26.66 18.16
CA PRO A 177 1.20 27.23 18.39
C PRO A 177 0.94 28.48 17.54
N VAL A 178 -0.33 28.77 17.25
CA VAL A 178 -0.72 30.02 16.58
C VAL A 178 -0.25 31.24 17.38
N GLY A 179 0.49 32.13 16.72
CA GLY A 179 1.09 33.32 17.33
C GLY A 179 2.60 33.23 17.53
N SER A 180 3.22 32.10 17.19
CA SER A 180 4.67 32.00 17.01
C SER A 180 5.14 32.92 15.85
N PRO A 181 6.43 33.34 15.84
CA PRO A 181 6.92 34.31 14.87
C PRO A 181 6.93 33.79 13.42
N HIS A 182 6.85 32.48 13.24
CA HIS A 182 6.80 31.83 11.93
C HIS A 182 5.38 31.35 11.64
N THR A 183 4.95 31.38 10.38
CA THR A 183 3.68 30.79 9.94
C THR A 183 3.99 29.78 8.86
N GLY A 184 3.87 28.49 9.20
CA GLY A 184 4.04 27.40 8.25
C GLY A 184 2.71 26.76 7.84
N PRO A 185 2.76 25.78 6.93
CA PRO A 185 1.60 24.97 6.60
C PRO A 185 1.16 24.14 7.81
N ARG A 186 -0.10 23.70 7.82
CA ARG A 186 -0.58 22.77 8.84
C ARG A 186 -0.19 21.32 8.56
N GLU A 187 0.05 21.00 7.30
CA GLU A 187 0.28 19.64 6.83
C GLU A 187 1.49 19.57 5.91
N SER A 188 2.21 18.47 5.98
CA SER A 188 3.24 18.09 5.02
C SER A 188 3.07 16.63 4.61
N VAL A 189 3.54 16.30 3.41
CA VAL A 189 3.37 14.96 2.84
C VAL A 189 4.73 14.38 2.49
N PHE A 190 5.04 13.22 3.07
CA PHE A 190 6.15 12.38 2.65
C PHE A 190 5.69 11.53 1.48
N GLN A 191 6.35 11.69 0.33
CA GLN A 191 6.05 10.96 -0.90
C GLN A 191 7.16 9.94 -1.16
N PHE A 192 6.77 8.68 -1.30
CA PHE A 192 7.66 7.57 -1.65
C PHE A 192 7.26 7.04 -3.02
N GLU A 193 8.21 6.98 -3.95
CA GLU A 193 8.01 6.40 -5.28
C GLU A 193 9.30 5.70 -5.71
N THR A 194 9.19 4.46 -6.17
CA THR A 194 10.36 3.63 -6.53
C THR A 194 9.99 2.49 -7.48
N GLU A 195 10.96 2.07 -8.28
CA GLU A 195 10.90 0.83 -9.08
C GLU A 195 11.28 -0.41 -8.25
N ASP A 196 11.93 -0.22 -7.09
CA ASP A 196 12.20 -1.30 -6.13
C ASP A 196 10.94 -1.59 -5.31
N LEU A 197 10.15 -2.53 -5.81
CA LEU A 197 8.84 -2.88 -5.26
C LEU A 197 8.90 -3.55 -3.87
N GLU A 198 10.09 -3.97 -3.42
CA GLU A 198 10.28 -4.54 -2.07
C GLU A 198 10.36 -3.47 -0.98
N LEU A 199 10.43 -2.19 -1.35
CA LEU A 199 10.57 -1.12 -0.36
C LEU A 199 9.24 -0.62 0.21
N LEU A 200 8.15 -0.78 -0.55
CA LEU A 200 6.81 -0.39 -0.13
C LEU A 200 5.89 -1.62 0.00
N PRO A 201 4.90 -1.58 0.91
CA PRO A 201 4.48 -0.43 1.74
C PRO A 201 5.40 -0.10 2.93
N ILE A 202 5.28 1.12 3.45
CA ILE A 202 5.86 1.51 4.74
C ILE A 202 5.22 0.68 5.86
N ARG A 203 6.04 0.16 6.78
CA ARG A 203 5.60 -0.76 7.85
C ARG A 203 5.60 -0.16 9.23
N ASP A 204 6.33 0.92 9.43
CA ASP A 204 6.51 1.57 10.71
C ASP A 204 7.12 2.95 10.50
N LEU A 205 7.13 3.78 11.53
CA LEU A 205 7.86 5.03 11.53
C LEU A 205 8.52 5.27 12.89
N ALA A 206 9.60 6.05 12.92
CA ALA A 206 10.30 6.39 14.15
C ALA A 206 10.67 7.86 14.16
N LEU A 207 10.39 8.52 15.27
CA LEU A 207 10.81 9.90 15.51
C LEU A 207 12.09 9.94 16.32
N PHE A 208 12.93 10.90 15.99
CA PHE A 208 14.04 11.28 16.86
C PHE A 208 13.51 12.09 18.06
N GLY A 209 13.79 11.60 19.27
CA GLY A 209 13.31 12.19 20.51
C GLY A 209 14.06 13.47 20.86
N HIS A 210 13.32 14.53 21.20
CA HIS A 210 13.84 15.75 21.81
C HIS A 210 13.37 15.85 23.27
N SER A 211 14.12 16.57 24.11
CA SER A 211 13.87 16.67 25.55
C SER A 211 12.60 17.42 25.94
N ASP A 212 11.93 18.12 25.02
CA ASP A 212 10.94 19.16 25.35
C ASP A 212 9.72 19.17 24.40
N THR A 213 9.13 18.01 24.12
CA THR A 213 8.08 17.89 23.11
C THR A 213 6.70 17.74 23.74
N THR A 214 5.98 18.85 23.92
CA THR A 214 4.59 18.88 24.42
C THR A 214 3.54 18.97 23.31
N GLU A 215 3.96 19.07 22.06
CA GLU A 215 3.11 19.46 20.94
C GLU A 215 2.41 18.28 20.29
N GLN A 216 1.13 18.45 19.97
CA GLN A 216 0.27 17.38 19.48
C GLN A 216 0.20 17.39 17.94
N PHE A 217 0.46 16.25 17.33
CA PHE A 217 0.39 16.03 15.88
C PHE A 217 -0.22 14.67 15.57
N GLU A 218 -0.60 14.48 14.31
CA GLU A 218 -1.15 13.24 13.79
C GLU A 218 -0.42 12.85 12.51
N PHE A 219 -0.36 11.53 12.27
CA PHE A 219 0.08 10.98 11.00
C PHE A 219 -1.07 10.21 10.37
N THR A 220 -1.27 10.44 9.08
CA THR A 220 -2.19 9.67 8.24
C THR A 220 -1.38 8.86 7.22
N VAL A 221 -1.51 7.55 7.30
CA VAL A 221 -0.89 6.60 6.37
C VAL A 221 -1.77 6.50 5.12
N GLY A 222 -1.21 6.82 3.97
CA GLY A 222 -1.88 6.68 2.68
C GLY A 222 -1.85 5.24 2.16
N GLN A 223 -2.75 4.96 1.21
CA GLN A 223 -2.74 3.72 0.44
C GLN A 223 -1.42 3.55 -0.33
N VAL A 224 -0.95 2.31 -0.46
CA VAL A 224 0.18 1.97 -1.34
C VAL A 224 -0.38 1.60 -2.72
N CYS A 225 0.11 2.23 -3.78
CA CYS A 225 -0.37 2.05 -5.14
C CYS A 225 0.70 1.42 -6.04
N PHE A 226 0.32 0.37 -6.73
CA PHE A 226 1.13 -0.40 -7.68
C PHE A 226 0.66 -0.13 -9.12
N SER A 227 1.58 -0.11 -10.08
CA SER A 227 1.31 0.25 -11.48
C SER A 227 2.24 -0.44 -12.45
#